data_AF-A0AAT9HI84-F1
#
_entry.id   AF-A0AAT9HI84-F1
#
_cell.length_a   1.000
_cell.length_b   1.000
_cell.length_c   1.000
_cell.angle_alpha   90.00
_cell.angle_beta   90.00
_cell.angle_gamma   90.00
#
_symmetry.space_group_name_H-M   'P 1'
#
loop_
_entity.id
_entity.type
_entity.pdbx_description
1 polymer ?
#
loop_
_entity_poly.entity_id
_entity_poly.type
_entity_poly.pdbx_seq_one_letter_code
_entity_poly.pdbx_strand_id
1 'polypeptide(L)'
;MLASGNLGLVSFPDVPHRMTKEEIDARHPALLATLANHPGIGFLLVRSERHGGVVLGAYGAEIPLDRLDDDPGPLAAFGPGAADAVRRTHTFPHTADIMVNSFHDPVDGEVLAFEEQIGSHGGLGGAQSRPFLLSPLVLSAPVHDGTDLAGAEQIHRVLRRWLTEAADDADIPAAPDQERAA
;
A
#
# COMPACT_ATOMS: atom_id res chain seq x y z
N MET A 1 8.06 0.56 0.03
CA MET A 1 8.70 0.77 1.35
C MET A 1 7.64 0.41 2.38
N LEU A 2 7.89 -0.49 3.34
CA LEU A 2 6.83 -1.01 4.24
C LEU A 2 6.94 -0.51 5.69
N ALA A 3 7.99 0.21 6.07
CA ALA A 3 8.09 0.86 7.39
C ALA A 3 8.85 2.19 7.27
N SER A 4 8.15 3.29 7.47
CA SER A 4 8.66 4.66 7.65
C SER A 4 7.44 5.55 7.92
N GLY A 5 7.65 6.71 8.53
CA GLY A 5 6.61 7.70 8.78
C GLY A 5 5.46 7.16 9.61
N ASN A 6 4.31 7.02 8.97
CA ASN A 6 3.04 6.70 9.62
C ASN A 6 2.64 5.22 9.51
N LEU A 7 3.59 4.36 9.09
CA LEU A 7 3.41 2.92 8.96
C LEU A 7 4.40 2.15 9.84
N GLY A 8 3.86 1.42 10.80
CA GLY A 8 4.60 0.54 11.71
C GLY A 8 4.47 -0.93 11.30
N LEU A 9 5.54 -1.69 11.49
CA LEU A 9 5.56 -3.14 11.30
C LEU A 9 6.02 -3.81 12.58
N VAL A 10 5.26 -4.79 13.06
CA VAL A 10 5.62 -5.62 14.21
C VAL A 10 5.75 -7.06 13.74
N SER A 11 6.90 -7.66 14.02
CA SER A 11 7.18 -9.06 13.73
C SER A 11 7.69 -9.80 14.97
N PHE A 12 7.32 -11.06 15.12
CA PHE A 12 7.78 -11.97 16.18
C PHE A 12 8.89 -12.87 15.65
N PRO A 13 10.18 -12.49 15.82
CA PRO A 13 11.30 -13.13 15.12
C PRO A 13 11.59 -14.57 15.55
N ASP A 14 11.03 -15.01 16.67
CA ASP A 14 11.13 -16.38 17.17
C ASP A 14 10.11 -17.34 16.55
N VAL A 15 9.18 -16.83 15.73
CA VAL A 15 8.20 -17.63 14.98
C VAL A 15 8.57 -17.66 13.50
N PRO A 16 8.68 -18.85 12.86
CA PRO A 16 9.17 -18.96 11.48
C PRO A 16 8.10 -18.64 10.42
N HIS A 17 6.88 -18.30 10.83
CA HIS A 17 5.75 -17.98 9.96
C HIS A 17 5.07 -16.69 10.42
N ARG A 18 4.34 -16.06 9.50
CA ARG A 18 3.48 -14.92 9.84
C ARG A 18 2.35 -15.38 10.76
N MET A 19 2.33 -14.91 12.00
CA MET A 19 1.34 -15.28 13.00
C MET A 19 -0.07 -14.80 12.62
N THR A 20 -1.06 -15.56 13.06
CA THR A 20 -2.48 -15.23 12.94
C THR A 20 -2.91 -14.36 14.11
N LYS A 21 -4.02 -13.64 13.93
CA LYS A 21 -4.71 -12.89 14.98
C LYS A 21 -4.94 -13.80 16.19
N GLU A 22 -5.40 -15.02 15.94
CA GLU A 22 -5.72 -16.01 16.96
C GLU A 22 -4.46 -16.45 17.74
N GLU A 23 -3.35 -16.72 17.04
CA GLU A 23 -2.06 -17.02 17.68
C GLU A 23 -1.53 -15.82 18.50
N ILE A 24 -1.64 -14.60 17.96
CA ILE A 24 -1.20 -13.37 18.64
C ILE A 24 -2.04 -13.11 19.89
N ASP A 25 -3.37 -13.23 19.81
CA ASP A 25 -4.28 -13.04 20.96
C ASP A 25 -4.00 -14.06 22.07
N ALA A 26 -3.70 -15.31 21.71
CA ALA A 26 -3.36 -16.36 22.68
C ALA A 26 -2.01 -16.12 23.37
N ARG A 27 -1.00 -15.67 22.61
CA ARG A 27 0.37 -15.46 23.11
C ARG A 27 0.55 -14.13 23.83
N HIS A 28 -0.12 -13.07 23.34
CA HIS A 28 -0.02 -11.69 23.83
C HIS A 28 -1.43 -11.12 24.08
N PRO A 29 -2.11 -11.55 25.16
CA PRO A 29 -3.47 -11.11 25.45
C PRO A 29 -3.58 -9.58 25.47
N ALA A 30 -4.65 -9.07 24.85
CA ALA A 30 -4.97 -7.65 24.72
C ALA A 30 -4.01 -6.80 23.87
N LEU A 31 -2.95 -7.34 23.27
CA LEU A 31 -2.04 -6.57 22.41
C LEU A 31 -2.77 -5.90 21.24
N LEU A 32 -3.49 -6.70 20.44
CA LEU A 32 -4.21 -6.20 19.26
C LEU A 32 -5.30 -5.22 19.64
N ALA A 33 -6.08 -5.54 20.68
CA ALA A 33 -7.14 -4.66 21.19
C ALA A 33 -6.57 -3.32 21.71
N THR A 34 -5.43 -3.34 22.40
CA THR A 34 -4.80 -2.12 22.93
C THR A 34 -4.29 -1.24 21.80
N LEU A 35 -3.61 -1.82 20.80
CA LEU A 35 -3.13 -1.09 19.64
C LEU A 35 -4.29 -0.51 18.82
N ALA A 36 -5.31 -1.32 18.53
CA ALA A 36 -6.46 -0.89 17.72
C ALA A 36 -7.29 0.22 18.38
N ASN A 37 -7.28 0.33 19.72
CA ASN A 37 -7.94 1.42 20.45
C ASN A 37 -7.02 2.61 20.77
N HIS A 38 -5.74 2.57 20.38
CA HIS A 38 -4.85 3.69 20.61
C HIS A 38 -5.27 4.87 19.70
N PRO A 39 -5.46 6.09 20.22
CA PRO A 39 -5.96 7.22 19.42
C PRO A 39 -5.03 7.61 18.26
N GLY A 40 -3.74 7.26 18.36
CA GLY A 40 -2.78 7.50 17.30
C GLY A 40 -2.76 6.46 16.17
N ILE A 41 -3.55 5.39 16.27
CA ILE A 41 -3.61 4.28 15.31
C ILE A 41 -4.97 4.31 14.60
N GLY A 42 -4.93 4.26 13.27
CA GLY A 42 -6.12 4.26 12.44
C GLY A 42 -6.65 2.83 12.24
N PHE A 43 -5.74 1.90 11.93
CA PHE A 43 -6.09 0.48 11.81
C PHE A 43 -4.88 -0.44 11.95
N LEU A 44 -5.16 -1.72 12.21
CA LEU A 44 -4.21 -2.82 12.11
C LEU A 44 -4.60 -3.73 10.94
N LEU A 45 -3.62 -4.25 10.22
CA LEU A 45 -3.81 -5.37 9.29
C LEU A 45 -3.09 -6.60 9.85
N VAL A 46 -3.84 -7.68 10.08
CA VAL A 46 -3.34 -8.95 10.60
C VAL A 46 -3.82 -10.13 9.75
N ARG A 47 -3.09 -11.25 9.81
CA ARG A 47 -3.57 -12.53 9.26
C ARG A 47 -4.63 -13.10 10.18
N SER A 48 -5.65 -13.78 9.66
CA SER A 48 -6.61 -14.54 10.46
C SER A 48 -6.74 -15.95 9.91
N GLU A 49 -6.83 -16.95 10.79
CA GLU A 49 -7.09 -18.33 10.37
C GLU A 49 -8.47 -18.48 9.74
N ARG A 50 -9.46 -17.75 10.27
CA ARG A 50 -10.85 -17.83 9.86
C ARG A 50 -11.14 -17.07 8.56
N HIS A 51 -10.51 -15.91 8.41
CA HIS A 51 -10.85 -14.95 7.34
C HIS A 51 -9.70 -14.70 6.34
N GLY A 52 -8.55 -15.35 6.53
CA GLY A 52 -7.32 -15.08 5.77
C GLY A 52 -6.64 -13.79 6.25
N GLY A 53 -7.34 -12.67 6.19
CA GLY A 53 -6.91 -11.38 6.73
C GLY A 53 -8.07 -10.55 7.26
N VAL A 54 -7.78 -9.71 8.25
CA VAL A 54 -8.74 -8.76 8.81
C VAL A 54 -8.09 -7.41 9.06
N VAL A 55 -8.89 -6.35 8.94
CA VAL A 55 -8.59 -5.01 9.42
C VAL A 55 -9.21 -4.84 10.80
N LEU A 56 -8.40 -4.44 11.79
CA LEU A 56 -8.86 -4.13 13.14
C LEU A 56 -8.84 -2.62 13.38
N GLY A 57 -9.78 -2.09 14.15
CA GLY A 57 -9.83 -0.69 14.53
C GLY A 57 -10.45 -0.46 15.91
N ALA A 58 -10.63 0.81 16.26
CA ALA A 58 -11.17 1.22 17.55
C ALA A 58 -12.57 0.64 17.81
N TYR A 59 -12.95 0.56 19.08
CA TYR A 59 -14.27 0.08 19.53
C TYR A 59 -14.60 -1.36 19.10
N GLY A 60 -13.58 -2.18 18.84
CA GLY A 60 -13.75 -3.59 18.47
C GLY A 60 -14.12 -3.82 17.01
N ALA A 61 -13.88 -2.84 16.13
CA ALA A 61 -14.05 -3.02 14.70
C ALA A 61 -13.12 -4.13 14.18
N GLU A 62 -13.70 -5.11 13.48
CA GLU A 62 -12.98 -6.21 12.82
C GLU A 62 -13.67 -6.52 11.50
N ILE A 63 -12.99 -6.20 10.39
CA ILE A 63 -13.53 -6.33 9.04
C ILE A 63 -12.67 -7.30 8.22
N PRO A 64 -13.22 -8.44 7.77
CA PRO A 64 -12.58 -9.31 6.79
C PRO A 64 -12.24 -8.59 5.48
N LEU A 65 -11.09 -8.89 4.88
CA LEU A 65 -10.62 -8.19 3.68
C LEU A 65 -11.57 -8.34 2.47
N ASP A 66 -12.32 -9.43 2.38
CA ASP A 66 -13.33 -9.71 1.35
C ASP A 66 -14.67 -8.99 1.58
N ARG A 67 -14.81 -8.28 2.70
CA ARG A 67 -15.98 -7.46 3.04
C ARG A 67 -15.71 -5.95 2.95
N LEU A 68 -14.47 -5.53 2.71
CA LEU A 68 -14.08 -4.11 2.67
C LEU A 68 -14.78 -3.27 1.59
N ASP A 69 -15.36 -3.89 0.55
CA ASP A 69 -16.12 -3.16 -0.48
C ASP A 69 -17.53 -2.80 -0.01
N ASP A 70 -18.11 -3.64 0.87
CA ASP A 70 -19.45 -3.46 1.42
C ASP A 70 -19.40 -2.63 2.73
N ASP A 71 -18.38 -2.86 3.54
CA ASP A 71 -18.12 -2.16 4.79
C ASP A 71 -16.63 -1.83 4.90
N PRO A 72 -16.20 -0.60 4.59
CA PRO A 72 -14.79 -0.23 4.69
C PRO A 72 -14.32 -0.12 6.16
N GLY A 73 -15.25 -0.04 7.13
CA GLY A 73 -14.97 0.11 8.54
C GLY A 73 -13.89 1.17 8.83
N PRO A 74 -12.78 0.82 9.51
CA PRO A 74 -11.68 1.74 9.79
C PRO A 74 -11.06 2.39 8.55
N LEU A 75 -11.17 1.77 7.36
CA LEU A 75 -10.59 2.30 6.12
C LEU A 75 -11.41 3.45 5.51
N ALA A 76 -12.62 3.73 6.00
CA ALA A 76 -13.50 4.77 5.46
C ALA A 76 -12.82 6.16 5.39
N ALA A 77 -11.94 6.45 6.35
CA ALA A 77 -11.22 7.72 6.42
C ALA A 77 -10.08 7.85 5.39
N PHE A 78 -9.65 6.78 4.73
CA PHE A 78 -8.43 6.77 3.90
C PHE A 78 -8.69 6.96 2.40
N GLY A 79 -9.96 7.05 2.02
CA GLY A 79 -10.38 7.34 0.65
C GLY A 79 -10.33 6.15 -0.32
N PRO A 80 -10.62 6.40 -1.61
CA PRO A 80 -10.67 5.36 -2.63
C PRO A 80 -9.34 4.60 -2.78
N GLY A 81 -9.42 3.29 -3.04
CA GLY A 81 -8.25 2.43 -3.24
C GLY A 81 -7.57 1.96 -1.94
N ALA A 82 -7.96 2.45 -0.77
CA ALA A 82 -7.40 2.00 0.52
C ALA A 82 -7.59 0.49 0.74
N ALA A 83 -8.78 -0.03 0.46
CA ALA A 83 -9.07 -1.47 0.56
C ALA A 83 -8.16 -2.31 -0.35
N ASP A 84 -7.96 -1.88 -1.60
CA ASP A 84 -7.09 -2.58 -2.55
C ASP A 84 -5.62 -2.51 -2.15
N ALA A 85 -5.17 -1.38 -1.61
CA ALA A 85 -3.83 -1.23 -1.07
C ALA A 85 -3.59 -2.19 0.11
N VAL A 86 -4.56 -2.31 1.02
CA VAL A 86 -4.52 -3.26 2.15
C VAL A 86 -4.52 -4.71 1.67
N ARG A 87 -5.42 -5.07 0.74
CA ARG A 87 -5.48 -6.42 0.15
C ARG A 87 -4.16 -6.78 -0.53
N ARG A 88 -3.65 -5.91 -1.40
CA ARG A 88 -2.36 -6.11 -2.07
C ARG A 88 -1.24 -6.29 -1.06
N THR A 89 -1.18 -5.45 -0.03
CA THR A 89 -0.16 -5.56 1.02
C THR A 89 -0.25 -6.91 1.73
N HIS A 90 -1.45 -7.37 2.06
CA HIS A 90 -1.66 -8.68 2.69
C HIS A 90 -1.14 -9.86 1.86
N THR A 91 -1.08 -9.75 0.53
CA THR A 91 -0.55 -10.81 -0.36
C THR A 91 0.96 -10.97 -0.31
N PHE A 92 1.70 -10.01 0.25
CA PHE A 92 3.15 -10.09 0.23
C PHE A 92 3.67 -11.20 1.16
N PRO A 93 4.64 -12.02 0.68
CA PRO A 93 5.13 -13.17 1.44
C PRO A 93 5.87 -12.78 2.73
N HIS A 94 6.35 -11.53 2.80
CA HIS A 94 7.09 -10.98 3.93
C HIS A 94 6.34 -9.84 4.64
N THR A 95 5.01 -9.83 4.55
CA THR A 95 4.18 -8.93 5.37
C THR A 95 4.42 -9.23 6.85
N ALA A 96 4.55 -8.19 7.66
CA ALA A 96 4.70 -8.32 9.10
C ALA A 96 3.49 -9.02 9.77
N ASP A 97 3.68 -9.49 10.99
CA ASP A 97 2.62 -10.13 11.78
C ASP A 97 1.49 -9.12 12.05
N ILE A 98 1.88 -7.90 12.41
CA ILE A 98 0.97 -6.76 12.57
C ILE A 98 1.52 -5.61 11.74
N MET A 99 0.73 -5.18 10.76
CA MET A 99 0.94 -3.89 10.10
C MET A 99 0.05 -2.85 10.80
N VAL A 100 0.64 -1.72 11.19
CA VAL A 100 -0.01 -0.65 11.96
C VAL A 100 -0.02 0.62 11.11
N ASN A 101 -1.19 1.08 10.70
CA ASN A 101 -1.29 2.39 10.06
C ASN A 101 -1.73 3.42 11.11
N SER A 102 -1.09 4.60 11.09
CA SER A 102 -1.49 5.70 11.95
C SER A 102 -2.94 6.13 11.71
N PHE A 103 -3.42 6.94 12.65
CA PHE A 103 -4.57 7.81 12.45
C PHE A 103 -4.43 8.67 11.18
N HIS A 104 -5.57 9.05 10.60
CA HIS A 104 -5.67 9.99 9.50
C HIS A 104 -6.91 10.88 9.69
N ASP A 105 -6.73 12.20 9.61
CA ASP A 105 -7.83 13.16 9.51
C ASP A 105 -8.10 13.46 8.01
N PRO A 106 -9.25 13.06 7.45
CA PRO A 106 -9.56 13.32 6.04
C PRO A 106 -9.86 14.79 5.73
N VAL A 107 -10.08 15.66 6.72
CA VAL A 107 -10.44 17.07 6.52
C VAL A 107 -9.23 17.89 6.10
N ASP A 108 -8.14 17.79 6.84
CA ASP A 108 -6.89 18.51 6.57
C ASP A 108 -5.78 17.59 5.99
N GLY A 109 -5.98 16.28 6.02
CA GLY A 109 -5.03 15.29 5.54
C GLY A 109 -3.93 14.97 6.56
N GLU A 110 -4.12 15.29 7.85
CA GLU A 110 -3.15 14.98 8.89
C GLU A 110 -2.97 13.46 9.05
N VAL A 111 -1.71 13.04 9.20
CA VAL A 111 -1.33 11.69 9.63
C VAL A 111 -0.33 11.80 10.77
N LEU A 112 -0.32 10.81 11.67
CA LEU A 112 0.62 10.80 12.79
C LEU A 112 1.84 9.93 12.45
N ALA A 113 3.02 10.55 12.41
CA ALA A 113 4.26 9.81 12.27
C ALA A 113 4.57 9.02 13.56
N PHE A 114 5.12 7.82 13.42
CA PHE A 114 5.69 7.05 14.52
C PHE A 114 7.16 7.37 14.77
N GLU A 115 7.73 8.29 13.98
CA GLU A 115 9.10 8.81 14.11
C GLU A 115 9.11 10.31 14.38
N GLU A 116 10.22 10.84 14.90
CA GLU A 116 10.38 12.25 15.27
C GLU A 116 10.58 13.20 14.07
N GLN A 117 10.34 12.73 12.84
CA GLN A 117 10.54 13.51 11.63
C GLN A 117 9.32 14.41 11.32
N ILE A 118 9.59 15.58 10.71
CA ILE A 118 8.54 16.53 10.29
C ILE A 118 7.73 15.99 9.11
N GLY A 119 8.38 15.24 8.22
CA GLY A 119 7.75 14.59 7.07
C GLY A 119 7.43 13.13 7.38
N SER A 120 6.36 12.62 6.77
CA SER A 120 5.89 11.25 6.95
C SER A 120 5.38 10.67 5.64
N HIS A 121 5.64 9.40 5.40
CA HIS A 121 5.18 8.68 4.22
C HIS A 121 5.12 7.17 4.47
N GLY A 122 4.52 6.43 3.55
CA GLY A 122 4.61 4.96 3.49
C GLY A 122 3.36 4.24 3.99
N GLY A 123 2.63 4.84 4.94
CA GLY A 123 1.27 4.42 5.27
C GLY A 123 0.23 5.02 4.34
N LEU A 124 -1.04 4.72 4.62
CA LEU A 124 -2.19 5.34 3.98
C LEU A 124 -2.53 6.67 4.67
N GLY A 125 -3.14 7.57 3.91
CA GLY A 125 -3.63 8.86 4.38
C GLY A 125 -2.72 10.03 4.00
N GLY A 126 -3.27 11.23 4.08
CA GLY A 126 -2.59 12.49 3.81
C GLY A 126 -2.30 12.77 2.34
N ALA A 127 -1.49 13.80 2.10
CA ALA A 127 -1.24 14.33 0.75
C ALA A 127 -0.59 13.33 -0.21
N GLN A 128 0.12 12.31 0.30
CA GLN A 128 0.71 11.22 -0.51
C GLN A 128 -0.33 10.42 -1.31
N SER A 129 -1.60 10.45 -0.89
CA SER A 129 -2.71 9.77 -1.59
C SER A 129 -3.25 10.55 -2.80
N ARG A 130 -2.66 11.70 -3.17
CA ARG A 130 -3.12 12.55 -4.28
C ARG A 130 -2.06 12.74 -5.38
N PRO A 131 -1.56 11.65 -6.00
CA PRO A 131 -0.58 11.77 -7.09
C PRO A 131 -1.24 12.32 -8.36
N PHE A 132 -0.42 12.88 -9.25
CA PHE A 132 -0.80 13.16 -10.62
C PHE A 132 0.32 12.75 -11.58
N LEU A 133 -0.05 12.41 -12.81
CA LEU A 133 0.88 12.15 -13.91
C LEU A 133 0.66 13.21 -14.99
N LEU A 134 1.71 13.99 -15.28
CA LEU A 134 1.72 14.88 -16.45
C LEU A 134 2.31 14.11 -17.63
N SER A 135 1.56 14.00 -18.73
CA SER A 135 1.95 13.22 -19.91
C SER A 135 1.99 14.07 -21.19
N PRO A 136 2.95 13.86 -22.10
CA PRO A 136 2.95 14.47 -23.44
C PRO A 136 1.74 14.03 -24.28
N LEU A 137 1.16 14.94 -25.06
CA LEU A 137 0.00 14.65 -25.93
C LEU A 137 0.37 13.87 -27.20
N VAL A 138 1.65 13.80 -27.56
CA VAL A 138 2.13 13.05 -28.74
C VAL A 138 2.19 11.54 -28.50
N LEU A 139 2.14 11.12 -27.24
CA LEU A 139 2.14 9.71 -26.84
C LEU A 139 0.71 9.24 -26.60
N SER A 140 0.51 7.92 -26.63
CA SER A 140 -0.79 7.34 -26.30
C SER A 140 -1.23 7.71 -24.87
N ALA A 141 -2.55 7.82 -24.66
CA ALA A 141 -3.10 8.13 -23.33
C ALA A 141 -2.58 7.13 -22.27
N PRO A 142 -2.21 7.58 -21.06
CA PRO A 142 -1.61 6.72 -20.05
C PRO A 142 -2.53 5.56 -19.64
N VAL A 143 -3.84 5.78 -19.65
CA VAL A 143 -4.89 4.80 -19.34
C VAL A 143 -6.09 4.98 -20.24
N HIS A 144 -6.95 3.96 -20.29
CA HIS A 144 -8.24 4.05 -20.98
C HIS A 144 -9.22 4.93 -20.17
N ASP A 145 -10.19 5.52 -20.87
CA ASP A 145 -11.21 6.36 -20.23
C ASP A 145 -11.91 5.62 -19.10
N GLY A 146 -12.04 6.29 -17.95
CA GLY A 146 -12.71 5.73 -16.77
C GLY A 146 -11.88 4.75 -15.94
N THR A 147 -10.57 4.63 -16.20
CA THR A 147 -9.66 3.84 -15.36
C THR A 147 -8.60 4.73 -14.70
N ASP A 148 -8.29 4.43 -13.44
CA ASP A 148 -7.25 5.14 -12.67
C ASP A 148 -5.94 4.35 -12.62
N LEU A 149 -4.82 5.08 -12.52
CA LEU A 149 -3.51 4.49 -12.27
C LEU A 149 -3.29 4.28 -10.78
N ALA A 150 -3.02 3.04 -10.39
CA ALA A 150 -2.69 2.67 -9.03
C ALA A 150 -1.27 2.09 -8.94
N GLY A 151 -0.40 2.82 -8.24
CA GLY A 151 0.93 2.36 -7.86
C GLY A 151 1.97 2.34 -8.98
N ALA A 152 3.23 2.14 -8.58
CA ALA A 152 4.39 2.24 -9.48
C ALA A 152 4.41 1.19 -10.60
N GLU A 153 3.81 0.01 -10.40
CA GLU A 153 3.81 -1.05 -11.41
C GLU A 153 2.99 -0.67 -12.65
N GLN A 154 1.84 -0.03 -12.46
CA GLN A 154 1.03 0.43 -13.58
C GLN A 154 1.71 1.61 -14.29
N ILE A 155 2.27 2.55 -13.54
CA ILE A 155 3.09 3.64 -14.09
C ILE A 155 4.26 3.09 -14.92
N HIS A 156 4.95 2.06 -14.41
CA HIS A 156 6.05 1.44 -15.13
C HIS A 156 5.60 0.89 -16.50
N ARG A 157 4.44 0.21 -16.58
CA ARG A 157 3.92 -0.30 -17.85
C ARG A 157 3.61 0.83 -18.85
N VAL A 158 3.04 1.93 -18.37
CA VAL A 158 2.81 3.14 -19.19
C VAL A 158 4.13 3.69 -19.73
N LEU A 159 5.11 3.91 -18.85
CA LEU A 159 6.41 4.44 -19.24
C LEU A 159 7.15 3.50 -20.20
N ARG A 160 7.05 2.18 -20.01
CA ARG A 160 7.64 1.19 -20.93
C ARG A 160 7.01 1.23 -22.32
N ARG A 161 5.68 1.35 -22.39
CA ARG A 161 4.96 1.48 -23.66
C ARG A 161 5.37 2.75 -24.40
N TRP A 162 5.42 3.88 -23.70
CA TRP A 162 5.87 5.16 -24.26
C TRP A 162 7.31 5.16 -24.75
N LEU A 163 8.22 4.43 -24.07
CA LEU A 163 9.59 4.25 -24.57
C LEU A 163 9.62 3.53 -25.92
N THR A 164 8.73 2.57 -26.15
CA THR A 164 8.60 1.89 -27.44
C THR A 164 8.01 2.83 -28.49
N GLU A 165 6.90 3.52 -28.19
CA GLU A 165 6.27 4.49 -29.10
C GLU A 165 7.26 5.58 -29.56
N ALA A 166 8.03 6.13 -28.62
CA ALA A 166 9.02 7.16 -28.92
C ALA A 166 10.22 6.63 -29.71
N ALA A 167 10.55 5.34 -29.58
CA ALA A 167 11.62 4.72 -30.35
C ALA A 167 11.18 4.40 -31.79
N ASP A 168 9.90 4.08 -32.00
CA ASP A 168 9.32 3.84 -33.33
C ASP A 168 9.16 5.16 -34.13
N ASP A 169 8.94 6.27 -33.44
CA ASP A 169 8.86 7.62 -34.03
C ASP A 169 10.24 8.27 -34.24
N ALA A 170 11.26 7.77 -33.52
CA ALA A 170 12.64 8.14 -33.74
C ALA A 170 13.19 7.32 -34.89
N ASP A 171 13.55 7.98 -35.99
CA ASP A 171 14.41 7.44 -37.05
C ASP A 171 15.82 7.24 -36.45
N ILE A 172 15.98 6.28 -35.54
CA ILE A 172 17.25 5.97 -34.88
C ILE A 172 18.11 5.28 -35.94
N PRO A 173 19.22 5.89 -36.41
CA PRO A 173 20.10 5.24 -37.36
C PRO A 173 20.61 3.95 -36.74
N ALA A 174 20.47 2.83 -37.46
CA ALA A 174 20.98 1.54 -37.02
C ALA A 174 22.45 1.69 -36.56
N ALA A 175 22.77 1.15 -35.39
CA ALA A 175 24.14 1.13 -34.90
C ALA A 175 25.04 0.47 -35.97
N PRO A 176 26.20 1.06 -36.31
CA PRO A 176 27.06 0.52 -37.36
C PRO A 176 27.46 -0.91 -37.01
N ASP A 177 27.37 -1.79 -38.01
CA ASP A 177 27.76 -3.21 -37.90
C ASP A 177 29.13 -3.31 -37.25
N GLN A 178 29.20 -4.05 -36.14
CA GLN A 178 30.48 -4.45 -35.59
C GLN A 178 31.14 -5.40 -36.59
N GLU A 179 32.08 -4.85 -37.36
CA GLU A 179 32.96 -5.56 -38.27
C GLU A 179 33.59 -6.73 -37.51
N ARG A 180 33.24 -7.96 -37.91
CA ARG A 180 33.85 -9.18 -37.37
C ARG A 180 35.33 -9.15 -37.72
N ALA A 181 36.16 -8.87 -36.71
CA ALA A 181 37.60 -9.09 -36.79
C ALA A 181 37.85 -10.59 -37.07
N ALA A 182 38.54 -10.85 -38.17
CA ALA A 182 39.09 -12.16 -38.56
C ALA A 182 40.35 -12.49 -37.76
#